data_AF-A0A1I0PPD5-F1
#
_entry.id   AF-A0A1I0PPD5-F1
#
_cell.length_a   1.000
_cell.length_b   1.000
_cell.length_c   1.000
_cell.angle_alpha   90.00
_cell.angle_beta   90.00
_cell.angle_gamma   90.00
#
_symmetry.space_group_name_H-M   'P 1'
#
loop_
_entity.id
_entity.type
_entity.pdbx_description
1 polymer ?
#
loop_
_entity_poly.entity_id
_entity_poly.type
_entity_poly.pdbx_seq_one_letter_code
_entity_poly.pdbx_strand_id
1 'polypeptide(L)'
;MKRIGLVTISVLLGIGIFALSLQGCKNKKKSDEANDLVVNKKPQIKVTKTFHTIKNSHGEISYQWKKSDSLYAHASTKELIELAANHDDKIERLVAFRALLMKNPHEAVNLAISEIDDTTNVTTTDGNCGQEDIVSNVRIGMIQYERNHYKVSLADSMRIDSALLFSNHSPKFGYMSHLYHKLPAKPEFEKRLLQLHEQDQYALIALARYHREDIKQEIIRLISQIDKKINISNRDTIRTALDAVTAWPSESYKQQVRKKCQYILNKADTYGCYRSALGALMAYNDKWSYNFIDKTLSKAKQDKQVFYGIRLDFLMAYKDNPLPLFKPLIQKYNITKD
;
A
#
# COMPACT_ATOMS: atom_id res chain seq x y z
N MET A 1 -37.47 42.58 -30.82
CA MET A 1 -36.24 43.40 -30.79
C MET A 1 -35.54 43.14 -29.46
N LYS A 2 -34.48 42.32 -29.49
CA LYS A 2 -33.06 42.64 -29.20
C LYS A 2 -32.76 42.63 -27.67
N ARG A 3 -32.04 41.61 -27.13
CA ARG A 3 -30.56 41.39 -27.15
C ARG A 3 -29.84 42.51 -26.39
N ILE A 4 -28.98 42.36 -25.38
CA ILE A 4 -27.80 41.51 -25.04
C ILE A 4 -27.46 41.90 -23.55
N GLY A 5 -26.81 41.12 -22.68
CA GLY A 5 -25.78 40.13 -22.95
C GLY A 5 -25.37 39.22 -21.80
N LEU A 6 -24.74 38.14 -22.25
CA LEU A 6 -23.96 37.15 -21.52
C LEU A 6 -22.79 37.81 -20.77
N VAL A 7 -22.53 37.31 -19.55
CA VAL A 7 -21.15 37.15 -19.06
C VAL A 7 -20.98 35.67 -18.71
N THR A 8 -20.32 34.96 -19.61
CA THR A 8 -19.77 33.61 -19.45
C THR A 8 -18.53 33.66 -18.55
N ILE A 9 -18.58 33.00 -17.39
CA ILE A 9 -17.39 32.65 -16.62
C ILE A 9 -16.99 31.23 -17.03
N SER A 10 -15.97 31.14 -17.87
CA SER A 10 -15.30 29.89 -18.25
C SER A 10 -14.40 29.43 -17.10
N VAL A 11 -14.86 28.48 -16.29
CA VAL A 11 -13.98 27.74 -15.38
C VAL A 11 -13.35 26.59 -16.17
N LEU A 12 -12.07 26.76 -16.51
CA LEU A 12 -11.20 25.73 -17.05
C LEU A 12 -11.06 24.60 -16.01
N LEU A 13 -11.81 23.51 -16.20
CA LEU A 13 -11.53 22.22 -15.55
C LEU A 13 -10.25 21.65 -16.16
N GLY A 14 -9.12 21.82 -15.46
CA GLY A 14 -7.91 21.05 -15.70
C GLY A 14 -8.15 19.59 -15.29
N ILE A 15 -8.60 18.77 -16.23
CA ILE A 15 -8.69 17.32 -16.06
C ILE A 15 -7.26 16.76 -16.09
N GLY A 16 -6.70 16.52 -14.90
CA GLY A 16 -5.47 15.75 -14.73
C GLY A 16 -5.73 14.28 -15.06
N ILE A 17 -5.56 13.91 -16.33
CA ILE A 17 -5.64 12.54 -16.83
C ILE A 17 -4.36 11.81 -16.39
N PHE A 18 -4.43 11.04 -15.30
CA PHE A 18 -3.45 9.97 -15.03
C PHE A 18 -3.87 8.72 -15.80
N ALA A 19 -3.53 8.67 -17.09
CA ALA A 19 -3.63 7.47 -17.89
C ALA A 19 -2.32 6.67 -17.74
N LEU A 20 -2.35 5.63 -16.91
CA LEU A 20 -1.33 4.58 -16.93
C LEU A 20 -1.52 3.77 -18.22
N SER A 21 -0.78 4.11 -19.27
CA SER A 21 -0.63 3.26 -20.44
C SER A 21 0.49 2.25 -20.21
N LEU A 22 0.10 1.00 -19.94
CA LEU A 22 0.97 -0.15 -20.22
C LEU A 22 0.96 -0.37 -21.74
N GLN A 23 1.95 0.19 -22.44
CA GLN A 23 2.30 -0.24 -23.80
C GLN A 23 3.66 -0.94 -23.77
N GLY A 24 3.62 -2.20 -24.23
CA GLY A 24 4.70 -3.18 -24.13
C GLY A 24 6.02 -2.75 -24.76
N CYS A 25 7.08 -3.20 -24.10
CA CYS A 25 8.46 -3.14 -24.57
C CYS A 25 8.60 -3.75 -25.97
N LYS A 26 8.80 -2.91 -26.99
CA LYS A 26 9.34 -3.36 -28.28
C LYS A 26 10.87 -3.29 -28.22
N ASN A 27 11.49 -4.45 -28.13
CA ASN A 27 12.92 -4.65 -28.34
C ASN A 27 13.34 -4.15 -29.73
N LYS A 28 14.28 -3.21 -29.80
CA LYS A 28 15.09 -2.97 -31.01
C LYS A 28 16.51 -3.46 -30.76
N LYS A 29 16.89 -4.52 -31.47
CA LYS A 29 18.29 -4.94 -31.65
C LYS A 29 19.05 -3.88 -32.45
N LYS A 30 20.29 -3.58 -32.04
CA LYS A 30 21.43 -3.12 -32.85
C LYS A 30 22.68 -3.72 -32.20
N SER A 31 23.22 -4.81 -32.75
CA SER A 31 24.30 -4.87 -33.75
C SER A 31 25.64 -4.38 -33.18
N ASP A 32 26.53 -5.34 -32.97
CA ASP A 32 27.92 -5.20 -32.58
C ASP A 32 28.71 -4.36 -33.58
N GLU A 33 29.61 -3.52 -33.08
CA GLU A 33 30.96 -3.37 -33.63
C GLU A 33 31.87 -2.73 -32.56
N ALA A 34 32.98 -3.41 -32.31
CA ALA A 34 33.98 -3.07 -31.33
C ALA A 34 34.87 -1.91 -31.78
N ASN A 35 35.39 -1.14 -30.83
CA ASN A 35 36.79 -0.73 -30.85
C ASN A 35 37.27 -0.34 -29.45
N ASP A 36 38.42 -0.92 -29.12
CA ASP A 36 39.22 -0.68 -27.93
C ASP A 36 39.51 0.81 -27.70
N LEU A 37 39.56 1.18 -26.42
CA LEU A 37 40.56 2.10 -25.85
C LEU A 37 40.45 2.00 -24.33
N VAL A 38 41.37 1.24 -23.74
CA VAL A 38 41.61 1.17 -22.29
C VAL A 38 42.09 2.54 -21.81
N VAL A 39 41.16 3.34 -21.28
CA VAL A 39 41.49 4.54 -20.50
C VAL A 39 41.21 4.22 -19.04
N ASN A 40 42.26 4.24 -18.23
CA ASN A 40 42.22 4.21 -16.77
C ASN A 40 41.34 5.37 -16.25
N LYS A 41 40.02 5.15 -16.17
CA LYS A 41 39.09 6.05 -15.50
C LYS A 41 39.09 5.69 -14.01
N LYS A 42 39.56 6.62 -13.16
CA LYS A 42 39.14 6.68 -11.76
C LYS A 42 37.62 6.46 -11.72
N PRO A 43 37.08 5.61 -10.83
CA PRO A 43 35.66 5.30 -10.83
C PRO A 43 34.88 6.60 -10.64
N GLN A 44 34.28 7.10 -11.72
CA GLN A 44 33.30 8.16 -11.63
C GLN A 44 32.17 7.61 -10.77
N ILE A 45 31.97 8.20 -9.60
CA ILE A 45 30.83 7.92 -8.74
C ILE A 45 29.60 8.23 -9.59
N LYS A 46 28.94 7.18 -10.07
CA LYS A 46 27.74 7.29 -10.89
C LYS A 46 26.65 7.79 -9.94
N VAL A 47 26.44 9.10 -9.89
CA VAL A 47 25.33 9.72 -9.14
C VAL A 47 24.04 9.26 -9.82
N THR A 48 23.45 8.21 -9.25
CA THR A 48 22.15 7.69 -9.67
C THR A 48 21.08 8.66 -9.19
N LYS A 49 20.32 9.26 -10.10
CA LYS A 49 19.19 10.15 -9.77
C LYS A 49 17.99 9.41 -9.12
N THR A 50 18.09 8.09 -9.00
CA THR A 50 17.01 7.20 -8.58
C THR A 50 17.45 6.39 -7.37
N PHE A 51 16.65 6.36 -6.31
CA PHE A 51 16.88 5.52 -5.15
C PHE A 51 16.45 4.08 -5.42
N HIS A 52 17.33 3.10 -5.19
CA HIS A 52 17.01 1.67 -5.37
C HIS A 52 16.44 1.09 -4.10
N THR A 53 15.13 0.79 -4.09
CA THR A 53 14.41 0.28 -2.91
C THR A 53 14.64 -1.20 -2.68
N ILE A 54 15.01 -1.96 -3.72
CA ILE A 54 15.43 -3.36 -3.62
C ILE A 54 16.75 -3.61 -4.33
N LYS A 55 17.37 -4.77 -4.06
CA LYS A 55 18.42 -5.33 -4.93
C LYS A 55 17.82 -5.46 -6.33
N ASN A 56 18.56 -5.08 -7.38
CA ASN A 56 17.99 -5.04 -8.72
C ASN A 56 17.50 -6.43 -9.18
N SER A 57 16.69 -6.49 -10.24
CA SER A 57 16.10 -7.72 -10.76
C SER A 57 17.10 -8.81 -11.20
N HIS A 58 18.40 -8.48 -11.25
CA HIS A 58 19.51 -9.40 -11.55
C HIS A 58 20.29 -9.84 -10.30
N GLY A 59 19.82 -9.47 -9.10
CA GLY A 59 20.47 -9.82 -7.84
C GLY A 59 21.73 -9.00 -7.52
N GLU A 60 22.06 -8.00 -8.34
CA GLU A 60 23.22 -7.14 -8.13
C GLU A 60 22.91 -6.09 -7.06
N ILE A 61 23.84 -5.94 -6.12
CA ILE A 61 23.77 -4.93 -5.07
C ILE A 61 24.09 -3.57 -5.68
N SER A 62 23.13 -2.63 -5.62
CA SER A 62 23.32 -1.28 -6.14
C SER A 62 24.46 -0.55 -5.42
N TYR A 63 25.07 0.44 -6.09
CA TYR A 63 26.12 1.25 -5.47
C TYR A 63 25.65 1.92 -4.17
N GLN A 64 24.38 2.37 -4.12
CA GLN A 64 23.75 2.94 -2.93
C GLN A 64 23.74 1.98 -1.74
N TRP A 65 23.45 0.71 -1.98
CA TRP A 65 23.43 -0.31 -0.94
C TRP A 65 24.85 -0.59 -0.43
N LYS A 66 25.83 -0.74 -1.33
CA LYS A 66 27.24 -0.88 -0.94
C LYS A 66 27.72 0.33 -0.12
N LYS A 67 27.31 1.54 -0.51
CA LYS A 67 27.63 2.77 0.22
C LYS A 67 26.97 2.80 1.60
N SER A 68 25.71 2.38 1.71
CA SER A 68 25.00 2.25 2.97
C SER A 68 25.69 1.25 3.90
N ASP A 69 26.13 0.10 3.38
CA ASP A 69 26.85 -0.91 4.16
C ASP A 69 28.23 -0.40 4.64
N SER A 70 28.92 0.38 3.80
CA SER A 70 30.18 1.05 4.16
C SER A 70 29.97 2.11 5.25
N LEU A 71 28.93 2.95 5.12
CA LEU A 71 28.57 3.93 6.16
C LEU A 71 28.19 3.24 7.47
N TYR A 72 27.45 2.13 7.42
CA TYR A 72 27.16 1.32 8.59
C TYR A 72 28.44 0.79 9.27
N ALA A 73 29.44 0.36 8.49
CA ALA A 73 30.69 -0.14 9.06
C ALA A 73 31.56 0.96 9.68
N HIS A 74 31.57 2.18 9.12
CA HIS A 74 32.60 3.17 9.42
C HIS A 74 32.10 4.47 10.08
N ALA A 75 30.85 4.90 9.85
CA ALA A 75 30.33 6.15 10.40
C ALA A 75 29.74 5.94 11.80
N SER A 76 29.88 6.92 12.68
CA SER A 76 29.20 6.96 13.98
C SER A 76 27.70 7.22 13.81
N THR A 77 26.90 6.87 14.83
CA THR A 77 25.46 7.17 14.83
C THR A 77 25.18 8.66 14.65
N LYS A 78 25.98 9.54 15.26
CA LYS A 78 25.84 11.00 15.12
C LYS A 78 26.07 11.47 13.68
N GLU A 79 27.12 10.99 13.03
CA GLU A 79 27.40 11.31 11.62
C GLU A 79 26.29 10.79 10.70
N LEU A 80 25.76 9.60 10.97
CA LEU A 80 24.65 9.06 10.19
C LEU A 80 23.36 9.86 10.34
N ILE A 81 23.05 10.34 11.55
CA ILE A 81 21.90 11.25 11.78
C ILE A 81 22.10 12.55 10.99
N GLU A 82 23.27 13.16 11.09
CA GLU A 82 23.57 14.42 10.39
C GLU A 82 23.47 14.26 8.87
N LEU A 83 24.09 13.22 8.31
CA LEU A 83 24.02 12.92 6.88
C LEU A 83 22.60 12.59 6.43
N ALA A 84 21.83 11.86 7.23
CA ALA A 84 20.46 11.51 6.90
C ALA A 84 19.55 12.75 6.94
N ALA A 85 19.71 13.65 7.92
CA ALA A 85 18.88 14.84 8.04
C ALA A 85 19.22 15.89 6.98
N ASN A 86 20.50 16.22 6.84
CA ASN A 86 20.92 17.51 6.29
C ASN A 86 21.70 17.44 4.97
N HIS A 87 21.99 16.26 4.43
CA HIS A 87 22.74 16.16 3.17
C HIS A 87 21.91 16.72 1.98
N ASP A 88 22.53 17.57 1.16
CA ASP A 88 21.86 18.23 0.02
C ASP A 88 21.25 17.23 -0.98
N ASP A 89 21.97 16.13 -1.23
CA ASP A 89 21.46 15.02 -2.03
C ASP A 89 20.52 14.12 -1.22
N LYS A 90 19.23 14.13 -1.56
CA LYS A 90 18.17 13.25 -1.03
C LYS A 90 18.46 11.75 -1.14
N ILE A 91 19.21 11.30 -2.15
CA ILE A 91 19.62 9.90 -2.28
C ILE A 91 20.61 9.56 -1.18
N GLU A 92 21.56 10.46 -0.92
CA GLU A 92 22.53 10.30 0.16
C GLU A 92 21.86 10.35 1.53
N ARG A 93 20.84 11.21 1.70
CA ARG A 93 19.99 11.19 2.91
C ARG A 93 19.35 9.83 3.15
N LEU A 94 18.83 9.16 2.11
CA LEU A 94 18.22 7.83 2.22
C LEU A 94 19.26 6.70 2.42
N VAL A 95 20.43 6.81 1.79
CA VAL A 95 21.56 5.87 1.97
C VAL A 95 22.09 5.91 3.41
N ALA A 96 22.28 7.13 3.95
CA ALA A 96 22.67 7.36 5.33
C ALA A 96 21.56 6.91 6.30
N PHE A 97 20.29 7.18 5.99
CA PHE A 97 19.16 6.72 6.80
C PHE A 97 19.10 5.20 6.89
N ARG A 98 19.29 4.47 5.77
CA ARG A 98 19.35 3.00 5.80
C ARG A 98 20.51 2.51 6.68
N ALA A 99 21.69 3.16 6.59
CA ALA A 99 22.82 2.84 7.44
C ALA A 99 22.53 3.09 8.94
N LEU A 100 21.84 4.20 9.25
CA LEU A 100 21.35 4.52 10.59
C LEU A 100 20.36 3.46 11.08
N LEU A 101 19.41 3.05 10.23
CA LEU A 101 18.41 2.04 10.56
C LEU A 101 19.04 0.67 10.88
N MET A 102 20.11 0.29 10.19
CA MET A 102 20.89 -0.91 10.50
C MET A 102 21.70 -0.77 11.80
N LYS A 103 22.29 0.41 12.05
CA LYS A 103 23.19 0.65 13.20
C LYS A 103 22.44 0.88 14.50
N ASN A 104 21.42 1.73 14.47
CA ASN A 104 20.62 2.14 15.61
C ASN A 104 19.19 2.44 15.14
N PRO A 105 18.32 1.41 15.05
CA PRO A 105 16.96 1.57 14.53
C PRO A 105 16.09 2.53 15.37
N HIS A 106 16.37 2.67 16.67
CA HIS A 106 15.65 3.60 17.54
C HIS A 106 15.91 5.05 17.12
N GLU A 107 17.18 5.41 16.88
CA GLU A 107 17.52 6.76 16.40
C GLU A 107 17.04 7.02 14.97
N ALA A 108 17.04 6.01 14.10
CA ALA A 108 16.42 6.13 12.78
C ALA A 108 14.93 6.46 12.88
N VAL A 109 14.22 5.83 13.83
CA VAL A 109 12.81 6.13 14.09
C VAL A 109 12.63 7.54 14.66
N ASN A 110 13.47 7.97 15.61
CA ASN A 110 13.43 9.33 16.13
C ASN A 110 13.56 10.37 15.01
N LEU A 111 14.53 10.17 14.10
CA LEU A 111 14.73 11.02 12.93
C LEU A 111 13.54 10.97 11.96
N ALA A 112 12.99 9.79 11.68
CA ALA A 112 11.84 9.67 10.79
C ALA A 112 10.59 10.37 11.35
N ILE A 113 10.43 10.40 12.67
CA ILE A 113 9.35 11.14 13.34
C ILE A 113 9.60 12.64 13.29
N SER A 114 10.82 13.11 13.57
CA SER A 114 11.12 14.55 13.54
C SER A 114 10.98 15.15 12.13
N GLU A 115 11.34 14.37 11.11
CA GLU A 115 11.26 14.76 9.70
C GLU A 115 10.01 14.21 8.99
N ILE A 116 8.95 13.85 9.73
CA ILE A 116 7.80 13.16 9.14
C ILE A 116 7.17 13.96 7.99
N ASP A 117 7.15 15.29 8.10
CA ASP A 117 6.59 16.20 7.10
C ASP A 117 7.59 16.61 5.99
N ASP A 118 8.78 15.99 5.88
CA ASP A 118 9.69 16.19 4.74
C ASP A 118 9.09 15.64 3.44
N THR A 119 8.57 16.55 2.63
CA THR A 119 7.99 16.25 1.31
C THR A 119 8.99 16.35 0.16
N THR A 120 10.30 16.24 0.40
CA THR A 120 11.30 16.29 -0.67
C THR A 120 11.06 15.15 -1.68
N ASN A 121 10.79 15.51 -2.94
CA ASN A 121 10.56 14.54 -4.00
C ASN A 121 11.82 13.77 -4.36
N VAL A 122 11.71 12.44 -4.44
CA VAL A 122 12.76 11.51 -4.83
C VAL A 122 12.19 10.52 -5.86
N THR A 123 12.98 10.19 -6.89
CA THR A 123 12.61 9.10 -7.79
C THR A 123 13.08 7.79 -7.15
N THR A 124 12.19 6.82 -7.03
CA THR A 124 12.49 5.48 -6.52
C THR A 124 12.36 4.45 -7.64
N THR A 125 13.05 3.32 -7.52
CA THR A 125 12.84 2.17 -8.40
C THR A 125 13.05 0.86 -7.67
N ASP A 126 12.22 -0.12 -8.00
CA ASP A 126 12.42 -1.51 -7.65
C ASP A 126 13.29 -2.26 -8.69
N GLY A 127 13.89 -1.54 -9.64
CA GLY A 127 14.70 -2.10 -10.73
C GLY A 127 13.93 -2.35 -12.02
N ASN A 128 12.59 -2.45 -11.98
CA ASN A 128 11.76 -2.65 -13.16
C ASN A 128 10.85 -1.45 -13.43
N CYS A 129 10.39 -0.78 -12.38
CA CYS A 129 9.50 0.38 -12.45
C CYS A 129 10.08 1.53 -11.64
N GLY A 130 10.07 2.74 -12.21
CA GLY A 130 10.45 3.97 -11.53
C GLY A 130 9.21 4.79 -11.17
N GLN A 131 9.17 5.39 -9.99
CA GLN A 131 8.08 6.27 -9.57
C GLN A 131 8.63 7.47 -8.76
N GLU A 132 7.91 8.59 -8.81
CA GLU A 132 8.15 9.70 -7.89
C GLU A 132 7.55 9.36 -6.52
N ASP A 133 8.29 9.69 -5.47
CA ASP A 133 7.92 9.50 -4.07
C ASP A 133 8.47 10.66 -3.24
N ILE A 134 8.21 10.70 -1.94
CA ILE A 134 8.81 11.64 -0.99
C ILE A 134 9.76 10.92 -0.04
N VAL A 135 10.83 11.60 0.38
CA VAL A 135 11.86 11.05 1.28
C VAL A 135 11.24 10.40 2.52
N SER A 136 10.28 11.06 3.18
CA SER A 136 9.66 10.50 4.38
C SER A 136 8.86 9.23 4.11
N ASN A 137 8.13 9.12 3.00
CA ASN A 137 7.42 7.89 2.66
C ASN A 137 8.38 6.71 2.41
N VAL A 138 9.54 6.96 1.78
CA VAL A 138 10.57 5.94 1.60
C VAL A 138 11.14 5.46 2.94
N ARG A 139 11.46 6.38 3.86
CA ARG A 139 11.93 6.05 5.22
C ARG A 139 10.91 5.20 5.98
N ILE A 140 9.65 5.61 5.93
CA ILE A 140 8.55 4.89 6.58
C ILE A 140 8.39 3.50 5.99
N GLY A 141 8.53 3.35 4.67
CA GLY A 141 8.54 2.06 4.00
C GLY A 141 9.62 1.12 4.53
N MET A 142 10.87 1.61 4.65
CA MET A 142 11.98 0.83 5.22
C MET A 142 11.70 0.41 6.68
N ILE A 143 11.18 1.33 7.50
CA ILE A 143 10.88 1.04 8.91
C ILE A 143 9.77 0.00 9.04
N GLN A 144 8.64 0.21 8.36
CA GLN A 144 7.42 -0.53 8.64
C GLN A 144 7.31 -1.85 7.88
N TYR A 145 7.74 -1.90 6.61
CA TYR A 145 7.66 -3.13 5.81
C TYR A 145 8.82 -4.10 6.09
N GLU A 146 9.97 -3.58 6.53
CA GLU A 146 11.16 -4.37 6.85
C GLU A 146 11.50 -4.36 8.35
N ARG A 147 10.50 -4.10 9.22
CA ARG A 147 10.66 -4.00 10.68
C ARG A 147 11.49 -5.14 11.28
N ASN A 148 11.19 -6.38 10.89
CA ASN A 148 11.90 -7.56 11.39
C ASN A 148 13.34 -7.64 10.89
N HIS A 149 13.60 -7.22 9.65
CA HIS A 149 14.95 -7.21 9.07
C HIS A 149 15.85 -6.23 9.81
N TYR A 150 15.36 -5.01 10.06
CA TYR A 150 16.09 -3.96 10.78
C TYR A 150 15.95 -4.02 12.31
N LYS A 151 15.26 -5.04 12.84
CA LYS A 151 15.02 -5.21 14.29
C LYS A 151 14.39 -3.98 14.95
N VAL A 152 13.55 -3.26 14.24
CA VAL A 152 12.78 -2.13 14.80
C VAL A 152 11.81 -2.68 15.84
N SER A 153 11.80 -2.06 17.03
CA SER A 153 10.94 -2.49 18.13
C SER A 153 9.46 -2.28 17.81
N LEU A 154 8.58 -3.05 18.46
CA LEU A 154 7.13 -2.83 18.33
C LEU A 154 6.74 -1.44 18.85
N ALA A 155 7.36 -0.99 19.94
CA ALA A 155 7.12 0.34 20.51
C ALA A 155 7.47 1.45 19.52
N ASP A 156 8.61 1.35 18.82
CA ASP A 156 9.01 2.33 17.81
C ASP A 156 8.11 2.29 16.56
N SER A 157 7.68 1.10 16.13
CA SER A 157 6.69 0.96 15.05
C SER A 157 5.36 1.64 15.42
N MET A 158 4.92 1.52 16.68
CA MET A 158 3.71 2.22 17.17
C MET A 158 3.90 3.74 17.29
N ARG A 159 5.10 4.22 17.63
CA ARG A 159 5.41 5.66 17.61
C ARG A 159 5.29 6.23 16.20
N ILE A 160 5.77 5.51 15.20
CA ILE A 160 5.60 5.88 13.78
C ILE A 160 4.12 5.87 13.38
N ASP A 161 3.35 4.86 13.76
CA ASP A 161 1.90 4.80 13.49
C ASP A 161 1.20 6.07 14.00
N SER A 162 1.52 6.47 15.24
CA SER A 162 0.99 7.70 15.84
C SER A 162 1.43 8.95 15.07
N ALA A 163 2.73 9.07 14.76
CA ALA A 163 3.25 10.22 14.02
C ALA A 163 2.59 10.36 12.63
N LEU A 164 2.41 9.25 11.92
CA LEU A 164 1.74 9.23 10.62
C LEU A 164 0.28 9.68 10.70
N LEU A 165 -0.47 9.19 11.69
CA LEU A 165 -1.87 9.54 11.86
C LEU A 165 -2.08 11.05 12.07
N PHE A 166 -1.15 11.72 12.74
CA PHE A 166 -1.23 13.14 13.09
C PHE A 166 -0.40 14.08 12.20
N SER A 167 0.37 13.56 11.24
CA SER A 167 1.14 14.36 10.26
C SER A 167 0.23 15.21 9.37
N ASN A 168 0.71 16.37 8.91
CA ASN A 168 -0.04 17.21 7.97
C ASN A 168 -0.19 16.57 6.58
N HIS A 169 0.63 15.56 6.29
CA HIS A 169 0.70 14.90 5.00
C HIS A 169 0.30 13.42 5.07
N SER A 170 -0.48 13.01 6.09
CA SER A 170 -0.93 11.62 6.27
C SER A 170 -1.36 10.93 4.96
N PRO A 171 -2.23 11.54 4.11
CA PRO A 171 -2.71 10.87 2.88
C PRO A 171 -1.63 10.56 1.85
N LYS A 172 -0.45 11.18 1.94
CA LYS A 172 0.68 10.93 1.02
C LYS A 172 1.47 9.66 1.36
N PHE A 173 1.29 9.10 2.56
CA PHE A 173 2.02 7.89 2.96
C PHE A 173 1.28 6.64 2.51
N GLY A 174 1.93 5.84 1.65
CA GLY A 174 1.36 4.58 1.18
C GLY A 174 1.04 3.59 2.32
N TYR A 175 1.76 3.72 3.45
CA TYR A 175 1.53 2.92 4.64
C TYR A 175 0.18 3.20 5.34
N MET A 176 -0.46 4.36 5.13
CA MET A 176 -1.74 4.69 5.77
C MET A 176 -2.82 3.64 5.50
N SER A 177 -2.87 3.11 4.28
CA SER A 177 -3.78 2.02 3.90
C SER A 177 -3.68 0.82 4.85
N HIS A 178 -2.47 0.44 5.27
CA HIS A 178 -2.23 -0.64 6.23
C HIS A 178 -2.54 -0.19 7.67
N LEU A 179 -2.20 1.06 8.01
CA LEU A 179 -2.47 1.62 9.33
C LEU A 179 -3.97 1.62 9.65
N TYR A 180 -4.84 2.05 8.73
CA TYR A 180 -6.30 2.05 8.97
C TYR A 180 -6.87 0.66 9.28
N HIS A 181 -6.27 -0.41 8.76
CA HIS A 181 -6.70 -1.77 9.06
C HIS A 181 -6.40 -2.21 10.50
N LYS A 182 -5.37 -1.65 11.14
CA LYS A 182 -4.93 -2.06 12.49
C LYS A 182 -5.25 -1.05 13.60
N LEU A 183 -5.67 0.17 13.26
CA LEU A 183 -5.97 1.21 14.24
C LEU A 183 -7.09 0.75 15.20
N PRO A 184 -6.86 0.78 16.53
CA PRO A 184 -7.91 0.54 17.51
C PRO A 184 -8.93 1.69 17.49
N ALA A 185 -10.18 1.38 17.82
CA ALA A 185 -11.20 2.40 18.05
C ALA A 185 -10.90 3.11 19.38
N LYS A 186 -10.35 4.33 19.29
CA LYS A 186 -10.02 5.17 20.44
C LYS A 186 -10.59 6.57 20.25
N PRO A 187 -11.22 7.18 21.27
CA PRO A 187 -11.85 8.49 21.11
C PRO A 187 -10.92 9.57 20.53
N GLU A 188 -9.63 9.55 20.89
CA GLU A 188 -8.65 10.51 20.38
C GLU A 188 -8.37 10.40 18.87
N PHE A 189 -8.61 9.23 18.26
CA PHE A 189 -8.38 9.02 16.83
C PHE A 189 -9.61 9.38 15.99
N GLU A 190 -10.82 9.31 16.57
CA GLU A 190 -12.07 9.49 15.81
C GLU A 190 -12.10 10.83 15.08
N LYS A 191 -11.88 11.94 15.80
CA LYS A 191 -11.90 13.29 15.23
C LYS A 191 -10.89 13.42 14.08
N ARG A 192 -9.70 12.86 14.25
CA ARG A 192 -8.65 12.89 13.23
C ARG A 192 -9.02 12.06 12.01
N LEU A 193 -9.59 10.87 12.21
CA LEU A 193 -10.03 9.98 11.13
C LEU A 193 -11.15 10.61 10.30
N LEU A 194 -12.07 11.36 10.90
CA LEU A 194 -13.10 12.10 10.18
C LEU A 194 -12.48 13.15 9.24
N GLN A 195 -11.49 13.91 9.72
CA GLN A 195 -10.77 14.89 8.89
C GLN A 195 -10.01 14.21 7.74
N LEU A 196 -9.34 13.08 8.03
CA LEU A 196 -8.60 12.33 7.01
C LEU A 196 -9.53 11.73 5.96
N HIS A 197 -10.74 11.33 6.34
CA HIS A 197 -11.70 10.72 5.42
C HIS A 197 -12.12 11.65 4.28
N GLU A 198 -12.07 12.98 4.49
CA GLU A 198 -12.32 13.97 3.43
C GLU A 198 -11.28 13.92 2.30
N GLN A 199 -10.06 13.45 2.61
CA GLN A 199 -8.92 13.42 1.68
C GLN A 199 -8.54 11.99 1.26
N ASP A 200 -8.91 11.00 2.08
CA ASP A 200 -8.51 9.62 1.95
C ASP A 200 -9.67 8.68 2.30
N GLN A 201 -10.26 8.08 1.26
CA GLN A 201 -11.41 7.19 1.42
C GLN A 201 -11.08 5.97 2.31
N TYR A 202 -9.82 5.52 2.35
CA TYR A 202 -9.41 4.36 3.16
C TYR A 202 -9.61 4.56 4.67
N ALA A 203 -9.67 5.81 5.14
CA ALA A 203 -9.98 6.13 6.54
C ALA A 203 -11.34 5.57 6.99
N LEU A 204 -12.26 5.32 6.04
CA LEU A 204 -13.55 4.68 6.31
C LEU A 204 -13.41 3.32 7.02
N ILE A 205 -12.35 2.57 6.71
CA ILE A 205 -12.07 1.25 7.31
C ILE A 205 -11.88 1.38 8.83
N ALA A 206 -11.13 2.40 9.26
CA ALA A 206 -10.94 2.67 10.68
C ALA A 206 -12.18 3.29 11.32
N LEU A 207 -12.87 4.20 10.62
CA LEU A 207 -14.10 4.84 11.09
C LEU A 207 -15.25 3.84 11.31
N ALA A 208 -15.30 2.76 10.53
CA ALA A 208 -16.31 1.72 10.67
C ALA A 208 -16.37 1.15 12.10
N ARG A 209 -15.24 1.09 12.82
CA ARG A 209 -15.15 0.56 14.19
C ARG A 209 -15.85 1.41 15.26
N TYR A 210 -16.24 2.64 14.94
CA TYR A 210 -16.98 3.52 15.85
C TYR A 210 -18.50 3.32 15.75
N HIS A 211 -18.97 2.48 14.82
CA HIS A 211 -20.38 2.09 14.67
C HIS A 211 -21.37 3.27 14.55
N ARG A 212 -20.94 4.35 13.89
CA ARG A 212 -21.80 5.53 13.68
C ARG A 212 -22.76 5.32 12.52
N GLU A 213 -23.96 5.87 12.65
CA GLU A 213 -25.00 5.70 11.64
C GLU A 213 -24.65 6.40 10.31
N ASP A 214 -24.01 7.56 10.32
CA ASP A 214 -23.55 8.23 9.09
C ASP A 214 -22.49 7.41 8.34
N ILE A 215 -21.54 6.83 9.07
CA ILE A 215 -20.54 5.89 8.52
C ILE A 215 -21.19 4.63 7.95
N LYS A 216 -22.22 4.11 8.63
CA LYS A 216 -23.02 2.97 8.15
C LYS A 216 -23.70 3.28 6.82
N GLN A 217 -24.31 4.45 6.70
CA GLN A 217 -24.97 4.88 5.47
C GLN A 217 -23.96 5.05 4.33
N GLU A 218 -22.76 5.55 4.63
CA GLU A 218 -21.68 5.64 3.66
C GLU A 218 -21.20 4.25 3.18
N ILE A 219 -21.03 3.29 4.09
CA ILE A 219 -20.74 1.90 3.75
C ILE A 219 -21.82 1.32 2.84
N ILE A 220 -23.10 1.50 3.18
CA ILE A 220 -24.25 1.05 2.36
C ILE A 220 -24.18 1.68 0.96
N ARG A 221 -23.94 2.99 0.89
CA ARG A 221 -23.80 3.74 -0.37
C ARG A 221 -22.69 3.16 -1.23
N LEU A 222 -21.51 2.90 -0.69
CA LEU A 222 -20.39 2.33 -1.45
C LEU A 222 -20.66 0.88 -1.90
N ILE A 223 -21.24 0.03 -1.04
CA ILE A 223 -21.60 -1.35 -1.42
C ILE A 223 -22.62 -1.36 -2.56
N SER A 224 -23.57 -0.43 -2.56
CA SER A 224 -24.59 -0.33 -3.61
C SER A 224 -24.01 0.00 -5.00
N GLN A 225 -22.78 0.51 -5.06
CA GLN A 225 -22.10 0.88 -6.31
C GLN A 225 -21.31 -0.27 -6.94
N ILE A 226 -21.19 -1.43 -6.27
CA ILE A 226 -20.43 -2.62 -6.70
C ILE A 226 -21.19 -3.42 -7.79
N ASP A 227 -21.69 -2.72 -8.80
CA ASP A 227 -22.61 -3.24 -9.83
C ASP A 227 -22.15 -2.81 -11.22
N LYS A 228 -21.32 -1.77 -11.27
CA LYS A 228 -20.71 -1.23 -12.48
C LYS A 228 -19.43 -2.03 -12.73
N LYS A 229 -19.12 -2.27 -14.01
CA LYS A 229 -17.88 -2.91 -14.50
C LYS A 229 -16.71 -2.62 -13.54
N ILE A 230 -16.19 -3.66 -12.90
CA ILE A 230 -15.04 -3.53 -12.01
C ILE A 230 -13.85 -3.23 -12.91
N ASN A 231 -13.22 -2.09 -12.69
CA ASN A 231 -12.06 -1.64 -13.45
C ASN A 231 -11.01 -1.13 -12.47
N ILE A 232 -9.84 -0.78 -12.98
CA ILE A 232 -8.72 -0.36 -12.11
C ILE A 232 -9.10 0.85 -11.26
N SER A 233 -9.93 1.78 -11.77
CA SER A 233 -10.26 3.02 -11.09
C SER A 233 -11.29 2.89 -9.96
N ASN A 234 -12.02 1.77 -9.84
CA ASN A 234 -12.98 1.56 -8.74
C ASN A 234 -12.60 0.42 -7.78
N ARG A 235 -11.50 -0.30 -8.02
CA ARG A 235 -11.04 -1.40 -7.14
C ARG A 235 -10.80 -0.94 -5.71
N ASP A 236 -10.16 0.19 -5.53
CA ASP A 236 -9.82 0.71 -4.20
C ASP A 236 -11.07 1.11 -3.41
N THR A 237 -12.06 1.70 -4.08
CA THR A 237 -13.37 1.98 -3.48
C THR A 237 -14.09 0.70 -3.06
N ILE A 238 -14.07 -0.33 -3.90
CA ILE A 238 -14.68 -1.64 -3.60
C ILE A 238 -14.00 -2.29 -2.39
N ARG A 239 -12.65 -2.32 -2.39
CA ARG A 239 -11.86 -2.86 -1.28
C ARG A 239 -12.17 -2.11 0.01
N THR A 240 -12.11 -0.78 0.00
CA THR A 240 -12.43 0.07 1.15
C THR A 240 -13.81 -0.24 1.74
N ALA A 241 -14.84 -0.37 0.90
CA ALA A 241 -16.19 -0.67 1.36
C ALA A 241 -16.29 -2.05 2.02
N LEU A 242 -15.66 -3.07 1.44
CA LEU A 242 -15.67 -4.45 1.96
C LEU A 242 -14.78 -4.61 3.21
N ASP A 243 -13.66 -3.91 3.26
CA ASP A 243 -12.77 -3.87 4.43
C ASP A 243 -13.46 -3.13 5.59
N ALA A 244 -14.25 -2.08 5.31
CA ALA A 244 -15.12 -1.42 6.30
C ALA A 244 -16.23 -2.36 6.82
N VAL A 245 -16.85 -3.17 5.94
CA VAL A 245 -17.77 -4.25 6.37
C VAL A 245 -17.07 -5.28 7.25
N THR A 246 -15.81 -5.59 6.94
CA THR A 246 -15.02 -6.53 7.75
C THR A 246 -14.79 -5.97 9.16
N ALA A 247 -14.55 -4.67 9.27
CA ALA A 247 -14.37 -3.97 10.54
C ALA A 247 -15.69 -3.80 11.33
N TRP A 248 -16.82 -3.65 10.63
CA TRP A 248 -18.15 -3.59 11.23
C TRP A 248 -19.14 -4.45 10.43
N PRO A 249 -19.35 -5.73 10.78
CA PRO A 249 -20.40 -6.52 10.16
C PRO A 249 -21.77 -6.13 10.74
N SER A 250 -22.75 -5.82 9.88
CA SER A 250 -24.11 -5.44 10.29
C SER A 250 -25.16 -6.10 9.41
N GLU A 251 -26.27 -6.53 10.02
CA GLU A 251 -27.41 -7.12 9.31
C GLU A 251 -27.99 -6.18 8.23
N SER A 252 -27.87 -4.85 8.42
CA SER A 252 -28.41 -3.83 7.50
C SER A 252 -27.87 -3.91 6.06
N TYR A 253 -26.66 -4.42 5.86
CA TYR A 253 -26.07 -4.60 4.52
C TYR A 253 -25.71 -6.04 4.21
N LYS A 254 -26.00 -7.01 5.09
CA LYS A 254 -25.70 -8.43 4.90
C LYS A 254 -26.18 -8.98 3.57
N GLN A 255 -27.43 -8.69 3.19
CA GLN A 255 -27.99 -9.14 1.92
C GLN A 255 -27.25 -8.55 0.72
N GLN A 256 -26.86 -7.27 0.80
CA GLN A 256 -26.10 -6.60 -0.26
C GLN A 256 -24.69 -7.19 -0.35
N VAL A 257 -23.99 -7.32 0.77
CA VAL A 257 -22.65 -7.93 0.85
C VAL A 257 -22.64 -9.30 0.21
N ARG A 258 -23.61 -10.17 0.56
CA ARG A 258 -23.74 -11.50 -0.05
C ARG A 258 -23.85 -11.44 -1.57
N LYS A 259 -24.72 -10.56 -2.10
CA LYS A 259 -24.91 -10.38 -3.55
C LYS A 259 -23.64 -9.84 -4.23
N LYS A 260 -23.01 -8.82 -3.67
CA LYS A 260 -21.82 -8.17 -4.26
C LYS A 260 -20.58 -9.05 -4.19
N CYS A 261 -20.34 -9.74 -3.08
CA CYS A 261 -19.24 -10.69 -2.97
C CYS A 261 -19.44 -11.87 -3.93
N GLN A 262 -20.69 -12.33 -4.14
CA GLN A 262 -20.97 -13.35 -5.17
C GLN A 262 -20.61 -12.87 -6.57
N TYR A 263 -20.93 -11.62 -6.90
CA TYR A 263 -20.56 -11.03 -8.18
C TYR A 263 -19.04 -10.98 -8.36
N ILE A 264 -18.31 -10.48 -7.35
CA ILE A 264 -16.84 -10.40 -7.35
C ILE A 264 -16.23 -11.80 -7.54
N LEU A 265 -16.55 -12.75 -6.65
CA LEU A 265 -15.88 -14.05 -6.60
C LEU A 265 -16.23 -14.98 -7.78
N ASN A 266 -17.25 -14.64 -8.59
CA ASN A 266 -17.58 -15.38 -9.82
C ASN A 266 -16.96 -14.77 -11.09
N LYS A 267 -16.32 -13.61 -11.01
CA LYS A 267 -15.81 -12.88 -12.17
C LYS A 267 -14.29 -12.83 -12.17
N ALA A 268 -13.70 -13.43 -13.22
CA ALA A 268 -12.26 -13.48 -13.40
C ALA A 268 -11.60 -12.09 -13.58
N ASP A 269 -12.31 -11.02 -13.98
CA ASP A 269 -11.70 -9.68 -14.12
C ASP A 269 -11.52 -8.92 -12.78
N THR A 270 -11.82 -9.57 -11.66
CA THR A 270 -11.84 -8.95 -10.31
C THR A 270 -10.69 -9.40 -9.40
N TYR A 271 -9.67 -10.08 -9.95
CA TYR A 271 -8.41 -10.38 -9.25
C TYR A 271 -7.85 -9.10 -8.63
N GLY A 272 -7.85 -9.03 -7.30
CA GLY A 272 -7.52 -7.82 -6.52
C GLY A 272 -8.60 -7.40 -5.51
N CYS A 273 -9.83 -7.91 -5.63
CA CYS A 273 -10.90 -7.67 -4.64
C CYS A 273 -11.27 -8.91 -3.81
N TYR A 274 -10.69 -10.08 -4.11
CA TYR A 274 -11.08 -11.33 -3.45
C TYR A 274 -10.78 -11.34 -1.96
N ARG A 275 -9.62 -10.85 -1.52
CA ARG A 275 -9.26 -10.79 -0.09
C ARG A 275 -10.30 -10.00 0.71
N SER A 276 -10.63 -8.78 0.27
CA SER A 276 -11.64 -7.93 0.91
C SER A 276 -13.04 -8.55 0.87
N ALA A 277 -13.44 -9.16 -0.25
CA ALA A 277 -14.73 -9.85 -0.36
C ALA A 277 -14.82 -11.07 0.58
N LEU A 278 -13.75 -11.86 0.67
CA LEU A 278 -13.69 -13.02 1.56
C LEU A 278 -13.64 -12.59 3.02
N GLY A 279 -12.88 -11.54 3.36
CA GLY A 279 -12.87 -10.94 4.70
C GLY A 279 -14.27 -10.45 5.12
N ALA A 280 -14.96 -9.72 4.24
CA ALA A 280 -16.30 -9.20 4.48
C ALA A 280 -17.33 -10.32 4.73
N LEU A 281 -17.21 -11.43 3.99
CA LEU A 281 -18.04 -12.62 4.22
C LEU A 281 -17.68 -13.27 5.57
N MET A 282 -16.40 -13.49 5.85
CA MET A 282 -15.96 -14.14 7.09
C MET A 282 -16.39 -13.38 8.34
N ALA A 283 -16.45 -12.05 8.28
CA ALA A 283 -16.87 -11.20 9.40
C ALA A 283 -18.28 -11.52 9.95
N TYR A 284 -19.18 -12.12 9.16
CA TYR A 284 -20.50 -12.56 9.64
C TYR A 284 -20.48 -13.86 10.47
N ASN A 285 -19.31 -14.50 10.64
CA ASN A 285 -19.03 -15.66 11.50
C ASN A 285 -20.19 -16.65 11.71
N ASP A 286 -20.84 -17.07 10.61
CA ASP A 286 -22.02 -17.91 10.67
C ASP A 286 -22.04 -18.97 9.54
N LYS A 287 -22.98 -19.91 9.67
CA LYS A 287 -23.03 -21.10 8.79
C LYS A 287 -23.31 -20.75 7.33
N TRP A 288 -24.09 -19.71 7.04
CA TRP A 288 -24.33 -19.34 5.62
C TRP A 288 -23.06 -18.78 5.00
N SER A 289 -22.29 -17.97 5.73
CA SER A 289 -21.01 -17.44 5.25
C SER A 289 -20.01 -18.56 5.01
N TYR A 290 -19.90 -19.51 5.95
CA TYR A 290 -19.08 -20.71 5.78
C TYR A 290 -19.45 -21.47 4.49
N ASN A 291 -20.75 -21.80 4.32
CA ASN A 291 -21.23 -22.54 3.16
C ASN A 291 -21.01 -21.77 1.86
N PHE A 292 -21.12 -20.44 1.89
CA PHE A 292 -20.87 -19.58 0.75
C PHE A 292 -19.41 -19.65 0.31
N ILE A 293 -18.47 -19.51 1.25
CA ILE A 293 -17.04 -19.56 0.98
C ILE A 293 -16.63 -20.97 0.54
N ASP A 294 -17.14 -22.01 1.20
CA ASP A 294 -16.92 -23.41 0.82
C ASP A 294 -17.35 -23.67 -0.64
N LYS A 295 -18.56 -23.24 -1.01
CA LYS A 295 -19.04 -23.37 -2.39
C LYS A 295 -18.17 -22.62 -3.38
N THR A 296 -17.71 -21.43 -3.02
CA THR A 296 -16.81 -20.61 -3.85
C THR A 296 -15.48 -21.33 -4.11
N LEU A 297 -14.83 -21.83 -3.06
CA LEU A 297 -13.57 -22.57 -3.15
C LEU A 297 -13.74 -23.88 -3.96
N SER A 298 -14.83 -24.61 -3.72
CA SER A 298 -15.16 -25.83 -4.46
C SER A 298 -15.32 -25.58 -5.95
N LYS A 299 -16.00 -24.49 -6.33
CA LYS A 299 -16.19 -24.13 -7.75
C LYS A 299 -14.87 -23.69 -8.37
N ALA A 300 -14.10 -22.84 -7.68
CA ALA A 300 -12.82 -22.36 -8.18
C ALA A 300 -11.84 -23.49 -8.45
N LYS A 301 -11.87 -24.59 -7.67
CA LYS A 301 -11.02 -25.78 -7.86
C LYS A 301 -11.11 -26.40 -9.27
N GLN A 302 -12.17 -26.12 -10.03
CA GLN A 302 -12.34 -26.58 -11.41
C GLN A 302 -11.41 -25.86 -12.40
N ASP A 303 -10.89 -24.68 -12.05
CA ASP A 303 -9.94 -23.90 -12.83
C ASP A 303 -8.69 -23.62 -11.99
N LYS A 304 -7.55 -24.21 -12.38
CA LYS A 304 -6.29 -24.10 -11.62
C LYS A 304 -5.82 -22.66 -11.41
N GLN A 305 -6.00 -21.78 -12.40
CA GLN A 305 -5.53 -20.41 -12.34
C GLN A 305 -6.41 -19.58 -11.40
N VAL A 306 -7.73 -19.73 -11.53
CA VAL A 306 -8.71 -19.08 -10.63
C VAL A 306 -8.51 -19.58 -9.19
N PHE A 307 -8.34 -20.90 -9.01
CA PHE A 307 -8.15 -21.52 -7.71
C PHE A 307 -6.91 -21.00 -6.99
N TYR A 308 -5.80 -20.82 -7.72
CA TYR A 308 -4.56 -20.30 -7.14
C TYR A 308 -4.75 -18.90 -6.54
N GLY A 309 -5.39 -17.98 -7.27
CA GLY A 309 -5.64 -16.63 -6.77
C GLY A 309 -6.56 -16.63 -5.55
N ILE A 310 -7.72 -17.27 -5.65
CA ILE A 310 -8.73 -17.21 -4.59
C ILE A 310 -8.31 -17.94 -3.31
N ARG A 311 -7.53 -19.04 -3.40
CA ARG A 311 -7.06 -19.77 -2.21
C ARG A 311 -6.04 -18.94 -1.42
N LEU A 312 -5.18 -18.19 -2.10
CA LEU A 312 -4.20 -17.30 -1.46
C LEU A 312 -4.91 -16.12 -0.78
N ASP A 313 -5.86 -15.49 -1.48
CA ASP A 313 -6.66 -14.41 -0.91
C ASP A 313 -7.52 -14.87 0.28
N PHE A 314 -8.05 -16.10 0.23
CA PHE A 314 -8.73 -16.72 1.37
C PHE A 314 -7.79 -16.89 2.57
N LEU A 315 -6.58 -17.43 2.35
CA LEU A 315 -5.60 -17.62 3.42
C LEU A 315 -5.16 -16.30 4.04
N MET A 316 -4.99 -15.25 3.22
CA MET A 316 -4.65 -13.91 3.70
C MET A 316 -5.79 -13.32 4.52
N ALA A 317 -7.03 -13.35 4.02
CA ALA A 317 -8.20 -12.87 4.75
C ALA A 317 -8.38 -13.59 6.11
N TYR A 318 -8.18 -14.91 6.15
CA TYR A 318 -8.22 -15.67 7.40
C TYR A 318 -7.10 -15.26 8.37
N LYS A 319 -5.89 -14.95 7.87
CA LYS A 319 -4.77 -14.51 8.73
C LYS A 319 -4.99 -13.12 9.30
N ASP A 320 -5.70 -12.26 8.59
CA ASP A 320 -6.05 -10.92 9.07
C ASP A 320 -7.05 -10.97 10.23
N ASN A 321 -8.01 -11.90 10.16
CA ASN A 321 -9.02 -12.10 11.20
C ASN A 321 -9.33 -13.60 11.40
N PRO A 322 -8.52 -14.34 12.18
CA PRO A 322 -8.65 -15.79 12.31
C PRO A 322 -9.89 -16.16 13.12
N LEU A 323 -10.91 -16.65 12.41
CA LEU A 323 -12.16 -17.12 12.99
C LEU A 323 -12.23 -18.66 12.96
N PRO A 324 -12.41 -19.35 14.10
CA PRO A 324 -12.39 -20.82 14.18
C PRO A 324 -13.30 -21.53 13.17
N LEU A 325 -14.45 -20.93 12.86
CA LEU A 325 -15.43 -21.46 11.91
C LEU A 325 -14.82 -21.76 10.52
N PHE A 326 -13.91 -20.92 10.04
CA PHE A 326 -13.36 -21.04 8.68
C PHE A 326 -12.05 -21.84 8.61
N LYS A 327 -11.42 -22.13 9.77
CA LYS A 327 -10.18 -22.91 9.84
C LYS A 327 -10.26 -24.27 9.12
N PRO A 328 -11.35 -25.06 9.21
CA PRO A 328 -11.46 -26.33 8.51
C PRO A 328 -11.34 -26.23 6.98
N LEU A 329 -11.70 -25.09 6.37
CA LEU A 329 -11.59 -24.89 4.93
C LEU A 329 -10.14 -24.85 4.45
N ILE A 330 -9.20 -24.41 5.30
CA ILE A 330 -7.76 -24.43 4.99
C ILE A 330 -7.31 -25.87 4.72
N GLN A 331 -7.72 -26.80 5.57
CA GLN A 331 -7.39 -28.21 5.44
C GLN A 331 -8.15 -28.86 4.27
N LYS A 332 -9.46 -28.62 4.17
CA LYS A 332 -10.31 -29.18 3.10
C LYS A 332 -9.79 -28.88 1.69
N TYR A 333 -9.20 -27.71 1.49
CA TYR A 333 -8.71 -27.24 0.20
C TYR A 333 -7.18 -27.27 0.05
N ASN A 334 -6.46 -27.90 0.98
CA ASN A 334 -4.99 -27.98 0.99
C ASN A 334 -4.32 -26.62 0.78
N ILE A 335 -4.76 -25.61 1.54
CA ILE A 335 -4.29 -24.23 1.40
C ILE A 335 -3.04 -24.05 2.25
N THR A 336 -1.86 -24.30 1.67
CA THR A 336 -0.55 -24.07 2.27
C THR A 336 0.06 -22.74 1.82
N LYS A 337 0.98 -22.19 2.63
CA LYS A 337 1.95 -21.22 2.12
C LYS A 337 2.93 -22.03 1.29
N ASP A 338 2.92 -21.85 -0.02
CA ASP A 338 3.99 -22.37 -0.89
C ASP A 338 5.29 -21.59 -0.64
#